data_AF-A0A0F9LIQ4-F1
#
_entry.id   AF-A0A0F9LIQ4-F1
#
_cell.length_a   1.000
_cell.length_b   1.000
_cell.length_c   1.000
_cell.angle_alpha   90.00
_cell.angle_beta   90.00
_cell.angle_gamma   90.00
#
_symmetry.space_group_name_H-M   'P 1'
#
loop_
_entity.id
_entity.type
_entity.pdbx_description
1 polymer ?
#
loop_
_entity_poly.entity_id
_entity_poly.type
_entity_poly.pdbx_seq_one_letter_code
_entity_poly.pdbx_strand_id
1 'polypeptide(L)'
;MTSSTKRMQAWRRKNPEKARVAARRWRAKNLEKARAKCRKWQEENPEKAQAATNNWRSNNREKVRSTDRIWYAREKISQKRRERKQKLVDILGGKCADCGYNEFLDALEFDHVRNKTVQIAPLISGGSWERVLEEAQKCELVCANCHRVRTAERRK
;
A
#
# COMPACT_ATOMS: atom_id res chain seq x y z
N MET A 1 14.01 44.19 18.73
CA MET A 1 12.85 43.78 17.89
C MET A 1 12.28 45.01 17.20
N THR A 2 12.16 45.01 15.86
CA THR A 2 11.75 46.20 15.08
C THR A 2 10.24 46.46 15.18
N SER A 3 9.82 47.74 15.07
CA SER A 3 8.40 48.15 15.12
C SER A 3 7.50 47.39 14.12
N SER A 4 8.05 47.07 12.95
CA SER A 4 7.39 46.30 11.88
C SER A 4 7.03 44.85 12.28
N THR A 5 7.88 44.17 13.06
CA THR A 5 7.62 42.78 13.46
C THR A 5 6.50 42.69 14.51
N LYS A 6 6.40 43.66 15.42
CA LYS A 6 5.31 43.73 16.40
C LYS A 6 3.94 43.98 15.73
N ARG A 7 3.89 44.87 14.73
CA ARG A 7 2.67 45.14 13.94
C ARG A 7 2.18 43.91 13.16
N MET A 8 3.11 43.16 12.55
CA MET A 8 2.78 41.91 11.84
C MET A 8 2.24 40.83 12.79
N GLN A 9 2.81 40.69 13.98
CA GLN A 9 2.31 39.75 14.99
C GLN A 9 0.91 40.13 15.48
N ALA A 10 0.67 41.41 15.74
CA ALA A 10 -0.65 41.92 16.11
C ALA A 10 -1.70 41.66 15.01
N TRP A 11 -1.34 41.84 13.74
CA TRP A 11 -2.21 41.52 12.61
C TRP A 11 -2.55 40.03 12.54
N ARG A 12 -1.55 39.14 12.69
CA ARG A 12 -1.77 37.68 12.67
C ARG A 12 -2.68 37.20 13.80
N ARG A 13 -2.54 37.78 15.00
CA ARG A 13 -3.42 37.48 16.14
C ARG A 13 -4.88 37.88 15.86
N LYS A 14 -5.09 39.05 15.25
CA LYS A 14 -6.41 39.53 14.84
C LYS A 14 -6.99 38.82 13.60
N ASN A 15 -6.15 38.14 12.82
CA ASN A 15 -6.54 37.49 11.55
C ASN A 15 -5.94 36.08 11.41
N PRO A 16 -6.26 35.14 12.32
CA PRO A 16 -5.60 33.83 12.39
C PRO A 16 -5.84 32.98 11.14
N GLU A 17 -7.07 32.95 10.61
CA GLU A 17 -7.38 32.18 9.39
C GLU A 17 -6.67 32.75 8.15
N LYS A 18 -6.71 34.07 7.94
CA LYS A 18 -6.01 34.72 6.82
C LYS A 18 -4.50 34.48 6.89
N ALA A 19 -3.93 34.55 8.10
CA ALA A 19 -2.52 34.24 8.33
C ALA A 19 -2.19 32.76 8.03
N ARG A 20 -3.07 31.82 8.42
CA ARG A 20 -2.91 30.38 8.15
C ARG A 20 -2.94 30.08 6.66
N VAL A 21 -3.89 30.66 5.93
CA VAL A 21 -4.00 30.52 4.47
C VAL A 21 -2.77 31.10 3.76
N ALA A 22 -2.33 32.30 4.13
CA ALA A 22 -1.12 32.90 3.58
C ALA A 22 0.13 32.04 3.86
N ALA A 23 0.27 31.51 5.08
CA ALA A 23 1.36 30.61 5.44
C ALA A 23 1.32 29.29 4.64
N ARG A 24 0.12 28.72 4.42
CA ARG A 24 -0.05 27.51 3.59
C ARG A 24 0.36 27.78 2.14
N ARG A 25 -0.10 28.89 1.54
CA ARG A 25 0.27 29.30 0.17
C ARG A 25 1.78 29.50 0.04
N TRP A 26 2.41 30.15 1.03
CA TRP A 26 3.86 30.34 1.04
C TRP A 26 4.59 29.00 1.12
N ARG A 27 4.20 28.11 2.04
CA ARG A 27 4.82 26.77 2.18
C ARG A 27 4.67 25.92 0.92
N ALA A 28 3.52 25.98 0.24
CA ALA A 28 3.31 25.26 -1.01
C ALA A 28 4.29 25.73 -2.11
N LYS A 29 4.50 27.05 -2.22
CA LYS A 29 5.47 27.65 -3.17
C LYS A 29 6.94 27.48 -2.74
N ASN A 30 7.20 27.12 -1.47
CA ASN A 30 8.55 27.05 -0.89
C ASN A 30 8.78 25.71 -0.17
N LEU A 31 8.22 24.63 -0.71
CA LEU A 31 8.21 23.31 -0.05
C LEU A 31 9.62 22.78 0.20
N GLU A 32 10.45 22.83 -0.84
CA GLU A 32 11.88 22.46 -0.82
C GLU A 32 12.63 23.20 0.30
N LYS A 33 12.54 24.53 0.31
CA LYS A 33 13.19 25.39 1.30
C LYS A 33 12.70 25.13 2.72
N ALA A 34 11.39 24.91 2.89
CA ALA A 34 10.81 24.58 4.19
C ALA A 34 11.28 23.20 4.69
N ARG A 35 11.35 22.20 3.80
CA ARG A 35 11.87 20.85 4.11
C ARG A 35 13.36 20.88 4.45
N ALA A 36 14.17 21.58 3.65
CA ALA A 36 15.61 21.72 3.90
C ALA A 36 15.88 22.35 5.27
N LYS A 37 15.13 23.41 5.63
CA LYS A 37 15.22 24.01 6.96
C LYS A 37 14.81 23.03 8.07
N CYS A 38 13.75 22.24 7.85
CA CYS A 38 13.30 21.23 8.80
C CYS A 38 14.35 20.13 9.01
N ARG A 39 14.95 19.62 7.93
CA ARG A 39 16.04 18.63 7.98
C ARG A 39 17.24 19.16 8.76
N LYS A 40 17.72 20.36 8.41
CA LYS A 40 18.84 21.01 9.11
C LYS A 40 18.56 21.14 10.61
N TRP A 41 17.36 21.57 11.00
CA TRP A 41 16.99 21.65 12.41
C TRP A 41 17.00 20.29 13.11
N GLN A 42 16.53 19.23 12.44
CA GLN A 42 16.54 17.86 12.99
C GLN A 42 17.95 17.32 13.14
N GLU A 43 18.84 17.57 12.18
CA GLU A 43 20.27 17.20 12.24
C GLU A 43 20.99 17.92 13.36
N GLU A 44 20.71 19.22 13.55
CA GLU A 44 21.30 20.03 14.63
C GLU A 44 20.69 19.74 16.01
N ASN A 45 19.49 19.14 16.07
CA ASN A 45 18.74 18.90 17.32
C ASN A 45 18.10 17.51 17.37
N PRO A 46 18.89 16.42 17.23
CA PRO A 46 18.37 15.06 17.10
C PRO A 46 17.60 14.61 18.34
N GLU A 47 18.10 14.94 19.54
CA GLU A 47 17.43 14.60 20.80
C GLU A 47 16.05 15.27 20.93
N LYS A 48 15.94 16.56 20.56
CA LYS A 48 14.67 17.28 20.61
C LYS A 48 13.68 16.75 19.56
N ALA A 49 14.17 16.40 18.38
CA ALA A 49 13.35 15.78 17.33
C ALA A 49 12.85 14.39 17.77
N GLN A 50 13.71 13.59 18.41
CA GLN A 50 13.34 12.29 18.96
C GLN A 50 12.36 12.43 20.13
N ALA A 51 12.59 13.35 21.07
CA ALA A 51 11.69 13.62 22.18
C ALA A 51 10.31 14.06 21.70
N ALA A 52 10.24 14.94 20.69
CA ALA A 52 8.98 15.33 20.07
C ALA A 52 8.25 14.13 19.43
N THR A 53 9.00 13.24 18.76
CA THR A 53 8.46 12.01 18.17
C THR A 53 7.91 11.06 19.24
N ASN A 54 8.68 10.83 20.30
CA ASN A 54 8.29 9.99 21.43
C ASN A 54 7.05 10.55 22.14
N ASN A 55 7.03 11.86 22.41
CA ASN A 55 5.89 12.54 23.00
C ASN A 55 4.64 12.41 22.12
N TRP A 56 4.77 12.61 20.80
CA TRP A 56 3.66 12.41 19.87
C TRP A 56 3.15 10.96 19.91
N ARG A 57 4.04 9.96 19.86
CA ARG A 57 3.66 8.54 19.93
C ARG A 57 2.97 8.20 21.25
N SER A 58 3.46 8.73 22.37
CA SER A 58 2.86 8.53 23.69
C SER A 58 1.45 9.12 23.77
N ASN A 59 1.30 10.39 23.37
CA ASN A 59 0.00 11.08 23.38
C ASN A 59 -0.99 10.53 22.34
N ASN A 60 -0.50 9.84 21.30
CA ASN A 60 -1.33 9.25 20.25
C ASN A 60 -1.27 7.71 20.28
N ARG A 61 -1.06 7.11 21.47
CA ARG A 61 -0.86 5.67 21.63
C ARG A 61 -1.97 4.83 21.01
N GLU A 62 -3.24 5.22 21.18
CA GLU A 62 -4.37 4.50 20.59
C GLU A 62 -4.35 4.58 19.05
N LYS A 63 -4.05 5.75 18.49
CA LYS A 63 -3.91 5.94 17.06
C LYS A 63 -2.81 5.06 16.49
N VAL A 64 -1.64 5.03 17.14
CA VAL A 64 -0.51 4.17 16.75
C VAL A 64 -0.93 2.69 16.81
N ARG A 65 -1.56 2.26 17.91
CA ARG A 65 -2.05 0.88 18.04
C ARG A 65 -3.08 0.49 16.99
N SER A 66 -3.99 1.40 16.65
CA SER A 66 -5.01 1.18 15.63
C SER A 66 -4.36 1.02 14.25
N THR A 67 -3.42 1.90 13.89
CA THR A 67 -2.67 1.79 12.63
C THR A 67 -1.86 0.50 12.56
N ASP A 68 -1.19 0.14 13.66
CA ASP A 68 -0.41 -1.10 13.74
C ASP A 68 -1.32 -2.32 13.58
N ARG A 69 -2.48 -2.36 14.26
CA ARG A 69 -3.47 -3.44 14.12
C ARG A 69 -3.93 -3.62 12.67
N ILE A 70 -4.22 -2.52 11.96
CA ILE A 70 -4.63 -2.56 10.55
C ILE A 70 -3.49 -3.10 9.69
N TRP A 71 -2.26 -2.66 9.95
CA TRP A 71 -1.07 -3.13 9.22
C TRP A 71 -0.85 -4.64 9.42
N TYR A 72 -0.81 -5.12 10.67
CA TYR A 72 -0.67 -6.54 10.98
C TYR A 72 -1.79 -7.39 10.40
N ALA A 73 -3.04 -6.90 10.43
CA ALA A 73 -4.17 -7.62 9.83
C ALA A 73 -4.00 -7.76 8.31
N ARG A 74 -3.56 -6.69 7.62
CA ARG A 74 -3.28 -6.72 6.17
C ARG A 74 -2.12 -7.65 5.83
N GLU A 75 -1.04 -7.62 6.61
CA GLU A 75 0.11 -8.50 6.45
C GLU A 75 -0.30 -9.97 6.58
N LYS A 76 -1.05 -10.32 7.64
CA LYS A 76 -1.55 -11.68 7.85
C LYS A 76 -2.44 -12.18 6.70
N ILE A 77 -3.30 -11.31 6.17
CA ILE A 77 -4.13 -11.64 4.99
C ILE A 77 -3.26 -11.84 3.75
N SER A 78 -2.25 -10.98 3.55
CA SER A 78 -1.30 -11.07 2.43
C SER A 78 -0.50 -12.37 2.47
N GLN A 79 0.05 -12.73 3.64
CA GLN A 79 0.77 -13.99 3.87
C GLN A 79 -0.13 -15.19 3.56
N LYS A 80 -1.33 -15.25 4.14
CA LYS A 80 -2.29 -16.33 3.88
C LYS A 80 -2.65 -16.45 2.39
N ARG A 81 -2.82 -15.33 1.69
CA ARG A 81 -3.10 -15.32 0.24
C ARG A 81 -1.91 -15.88 -0.55
N ARG A 82 -0.68 -15.48 -0.21
CA ARG A 82 0.54 -15.96 -0.86
C ARG A 82 0.74 -17.46 -0.65
N GLU A 83 0.57 -17.94 0.58
CA GLU A 83 0.66 -19.37 0.92
C GLU A 83 -0.37 -20.20 0.15
N ARG A 84 -1.63 -19.76 0.13
CA ARG A 84 -2.69 -20.44 -0.63
C ARG A 84 -2.43 -20.42 -2.13
N LYS A 85 -1.93 -19.29 -2.66
CA LYS A 85 -1.53 -19.19 -4.07
C LYS A 85 -0.41 -20.18 -4.39
N GLN A 86 0.64 -20.23 -3.58
CA GLN A 86 1.74 -21.18 -3.78
C GLN A 86 1.25 -22.63 -3.80
N LYS A 87 0.44 -23.03 -2.81
CA LYS A 87 -0.14 -24.38 -2.78
C LYS A 87 -0.93 -24.72 -4.04
N LEU A 88 -1.72 -23.79 -4.56
CA LEU A 88 -2.46 -23.99 -5.81
C LEU A 88 -1.54 -24.09 -7.02
N VAL A 89 -0.49 -23.28 -7.07
CA VAL A 89 0.53 -23.35 -8.12
C VAL A 89 1.20 -24.71 -8.11
N ASP A 90 1.58 -25.22 -6.94
CA ASP A 90 2.20 -26.54 -6.80
C ASP A 90 1.26 -27.66 -7.28
N ILE A 91 -0.03 -27.59 -6.92
CA ILE A 91 -1.07 -28.54 -7.36
C ILE A 91 -1.26 -28.52 -8.88
N LEU A 92 -1.16 -27.36 -9.51
CA LEU A 92 -1.34 -27.18 -10.95
C LEU A 92 -0.02 -27.29 -11.75
N GLY A 93 1.01 -27.92 -11.16
CA GLY A 93 2.24 -28.29 -11.87
C GLY A 93 3.39 -27.28 -11.77
N GLY A 94 3.24 -26.20 -10.99
CA GLY A 94 4.33 -25.31 -10.59
C GLY A 94 4.88 -24.38 -11.69
N LYS A 95 4.34 -24.45 -12.91
CA LYS A 95 4.83 -23.71 -14.07
C LYS A 95 3.71 -23.37 -15.03
N CYS A 96 3.94 -22.38 -15.89
CA CYS A 96 3.03 -22.06 -16.97
C CYS A 96 2.84 -23.26 -17.91
N ALA A 97 1.59 -23.63 -18.20
CA ALA A 97 1.23 -24.69 -19.13
C ALA A 97 1.68 -24.39 -20.57
N ASP A 98 1.66 -23.11 -21.00
CA ASP A 98 2.00 -22.73 -22.37
C ASP A 98 3.51 -22.59 -22.62
N CYS A 99 4.23 -21.88 -21.74
CA CYS A 99 5.65 -21.54 -21.97
C CYS A 99 6.62 -22.07 -20.92
N GLY A 100 6.14 -22.77 -19.88
CA GLY A 100 6.99 -23.35 -18.83
C GLY A 100 7.54 -22.37 -17.79
N TYR A 101 7.23 -21.08 -17.86
CA TYR A 101 7.68 -20.08 -16.90
C TYR A 101 7.32 -20.46 -15.45
N ASN A 102 8.29 -20.38 -14.53
CA ASN A 102 8.13 -20.76 -13.12
C ASN A 102 8.98 -19.92 -12.12
N GLU A 103 9.55 -18.80 -12.56
CA GLU A 103 10.51 -18.05 -11.74
C GLU A 103 9.85 -17.24 -10.61
N PHE A 104 8.74 -16.55 -10.91
CA PHE A 104 8.06 -15.69 -9.94
C PHE A 104 6.60 -16.09 -9.77
N LEU A 105 6.22 -16.48 -8.54
CA LEU A 105 4.85 -16.85 -8.18
C LEU A 105 3.82 -15.79 -8.59
N ASP A 106 4.16 -14.50 -8.47
CA ASP A 106 3.25 -13.40 -8.77
C ASP A 106 2.94 -13.24 -10.25
N ALA A 107 3.83 -13.68 -11.13
CA ALA A 107 3.64 -13.66 -12.58
C ALA A 107 2.81 -14.84 -13.10
N LEU A 108 2.49 -15.83 -12.25
CA LEU A 108 1.58 -16.92 -12.56
C LEU A 108 0.12 -16.56 -12.24
N GLU A 109 -0.78 -16.89 -13.15
CA GLU A 109 -2.22 -16.65 -13.11
C GLU A 109 -2.99 -17.94 -13.39
N PHE A 110 -4.22 -18.02 -12.88
CA PHE A 110 -5.12 -19.18 -13.08
C PHE A 110 -6.11 -18.84 -14.20
N ASP A 111 -5.86 -19.37 -15.39
CA ASP A 111 -6.72 -19.19 -16.55
C ASP A 111 -7.85 -20.21 -16.54
N HIS A 112 -9.09 -19.76 -16.67
CA HIS A 112 -10.24 -20.65 -16.65
C HIS A 112 -10.44 -21.21 -18.05
N VAL A 113 -10.35 -22.54 -18.19
CA VAL A 113 -10.50 -23.24 -19.47
C VAL A 113 -11.86 -23.92 -19.64
N ARG A 114 -12.65 -24.02 -18.57
CA ARG A 114 -14.02 -24.59 -18.57
C ARG A 114 -15.07 -23.54 -18.20
N ASN A 115 -16.36 -23.87 -18.39
CA ASN A 115 -17.49 -22.97 -18.10
C ASN A 115 -17.36 -22.30 -16.72
N LYS A 116 -17.38 -20.97 -16.76
CA LYS A 116 -17.03 -20.05 -15.67
C LYS A 116 -18.09 -20.04 -14.58
N THR A 117 -17.71 -20.40 -13.36
CA THR A 117 -18.56 -20.27 -12.16
C THR A 117 -18.15 -19.08 -11.29
N VAL A 118 -16.87 -18.97 -10.88
CA VAL A 118 -16.36 -17.85 -10.04
C VAL A 118 -14.87 -17.62 -10.33
N GLN A 119 -14.35 -16.39 -10.14
CA GLN A 119 -12.90 -16.16 -10.17
C GLN A 119 -12.21 -16.81 -8.96
N ILE A 120 -11.07 -17.48 -9.18
CA ILE A 120 -10.31 -18.10 -8.08
C ILE A 120 -9.67 -17.09 -7.13
N ALA A 121 -9.30 -15.89 -7.61
CA ALA A 121 -8.58 -14.91 -6.81
C ALA A 121 -9.34 -14.45 -5.53
N PRO A 122 -10.65 -14.12 -5.58
CA PRO A 122 -11.47 -13.91 -4.38
C PRO A 122 -11.53 -15.12 -3.44
N LEU A 123 -11.58 -16.35 -3.98
CA LEU A 123 -11.66 -17.58 -3.18
C LEU A 123 -10.36 -17.85 -2.42
N ILE A 124 -9.20 -17.56 -3.02
CA ILE A 124 -7.90 -17.64 -2.32
C ILE A 124 -7.91 -16.76 -1.07
N SER A 125 -8.49 -15.56 -1.17
CA SER A 125 -8.53 -14.59 -0.07
C SER A 125 -9.52 -14.94 1.05
N GLY A 126 -10.70 -15.48 0.74
CA GLY A 126 -11.78 -15.63 1.73
C GLY A 126 -12.59 -16.92 1.68
N GLY A 127 -12.40 -17.76 0.66
CA GLY A 127 -13.13 -19.02 0.49
C GLY A 127 -12.62 -20.16 1.38
N SER A 128 -13.47 -21.18 1.53
CA SER A 128 -13.08 -22.50 2.03
C SER A 128 -12.06 -23.14 1.10
N TRP A 129 -11.20 -24.00 1.64
CA TRP A 129 -10.13 -24.59 0.86
C TRP A 129 -10.67 -25.58 -0.17
N GLU A 130 -11.74 -26.28 0.18
CA GLU A 130 -12.45 -27.25 -0.65
C GLU A 130 -13.00 -26.57 -1.93
N ARG A 131 -13.70 -25.45 -1.77
CA ARG A 131 -14.22 -24.67 -2.90
C ARG A 131 -13.10 -24.09 -3.77
N VAL A 132 -11.97 -23.72 -3.15
CA VAL A 132 -10.78 -23.27 -3.87
C VAL A 132 -10.22 -24.39 -4.76
N LEU A 133 -10.14 -25.62 -4.25
CA LEU A 133 -9.67 -26.78 -5.00
C LEU A 133 -10.63 -27.16 -6.14
N GLU A 134 -11.94 -27.15 -5.90
CA GLU A 134 -12.97 -27.42 -6.92
C GLU A 134 -12.87 -26.45 -8.10
N GLU A 135 -12.67 -25.16 -7.84
CA GLU A 135 -12.47 -24.17 -8.91
C GLU A 135 -11.08 -24.28 -9.55
N ALA A 136 -10.04 -24.65 -8.78
CA ALA A 136 -8.70 -24.85 -9.32
C ALA A 136 -8.66 -25.96 -10.37
N GLN A 137 -9.44 -27.04 -10.22
CA GLN A 137 -9.57 -28.11 -11.21
C GLN A 137 -10.16 -27.66 -12.56
N LYS A 138 -10.79 -26.48 -12.60
CA LYS A 138 -11.33 -25.88 -13.82
C LYS A 138 -10.35 -24.88 -14.47
N CYS A 139 -9.20 -24.68 -13.85
CA CYS A 139 -8.18 -23.72 -14.28
C CYS A 139 -6.94 -24.43 -14.81
N GLU A 140 -6.24 -23.76 -15.70
CA GLU A 140 -4.86 -24.04 -16.05
C GLU A 140 -3.95 -22.95 -15.47
N LEU A 141 -2.75 -23.35 -15.05
CA LEU A 141 -1.75 -22.42 -14.57
C LEU A 141 -0.99 -21.85 -15.77
N VAL A 142 -1.00 -20.53 -15.95
CA VAL A 142 -0.30 -19.85 -17.05
C VAL A 142 0.42 -18.59 -16.54
N CYS A 143 1.44 -18.11 -17.24
CA CYS A 143 2.02 -16.81 -16.91
C CYS A 143 1.11 -15.67 -17.40
N ALA A 144 1.29 -14.47 -16.85
CA ALA A 144 0.49 -13.30 -17.19
C ALA A 144 0.49 -13.00 -18.70
N ASN A 145 1.62 -13.20 -19.39
CA ASN A 145 1.70 -12.96 -20.84
C ASN A 145 0.84 -13.97 -21.62
N CYS A 146 1.01 -15.27 -21.36
CA CYS A 146 0.23 -16.34 -21.99
C CYS A 146 -1.27 -16.19 -21.70
N HIS A 147 -1.65 -15.83 -20.47
CA HIS A 147 -3.04 -15.56 -20.14
C HIS A 147 -3.64 -14.41 -20.96
N ARG A 148 -2.88 -13.33 -21.18
CA ARG A 148 -3.34 -12.20 -22.01
C ARG A 148 -3.47 -12.57 -23.48
N VAL A 149 -2.55 -13.39 -24.00
CA VAL A 149 -2.64 -13.94 -25.36
C VAL A 149 -3.92 -14.78 -25.51
N ARG A 150 -4.14 -15.77 -24.63
CA ARG A 150 -5.37 -16.60 -24.62
C ARG A 150 -6.63 -15.74 -24.55
N THR A 151 -6.63 -14.71 -23.70
CA THR A 151 -7.77 -13.79 -23.57
C THR A 151 -8.02 -13.00 -24.86
N ALA A 152 -6.97 -12.54 -25.53
CA ALA A 152 -7.10 -11.82 -26.80
C ALA A 152 -7.59 -12.74 -27.92
N GLU A 153 -7.13 -14.00 -27.96
CA GLU A 153 -7.56 -14.99 -28.94
C GLU A 153 -9.02 -15.38 -28.79
N ARG A 154 -9.52 -15.57 -27.56
CA ARG A 154 -10.93 -15.90 -27.29
C ARG A 154 -11.93 -14.77 -27.63
N ARG A 155 -11.44 -13.55 -27.87
CA ARG A 155 -12.26 -12.39 -28.22
C ARG A 155 -12.34 -12.14 -29.73
N LYS A 156 -11.49 -12.80 -30.52
CA LYS A 156 -11.57 -12.80 -31.97
C LYS A 156 -12.74 -13.66 -32.41
#